data_AF-A0A517PX02-F1
#
_entry.id   AF-A0A517PX02-F1
#
_cell.length_a   1.000
_cell.length_b   1.000
_cell.length_c   1.000
_cell.angle_alpha   90.00
_cell.angle_beta   90.00
_cell.angle_gamma   90.00
#
_symmetry.space_group_name_H-M   'P 1'
#
loop_
_entity.id
_entity.type
_entity.pdbx_description
1 polymer ?
#
loop_
_entity_poly.entity_id
_entity_poly.type
_entity_poly.pdbx_seq_one_letter_code
_entity_poly.pdbx_strand_id
1 'polypeptide(L)'
;MYEYHIYQDDSGTLRTDLFYEFSIPLDSDIAELDHPKADGWEYISKRSPTELELAEAADAAQAEERAWLESGITKAKYVKLEHCPADPSHVTQSGFASLEVEVWNSADQKILLSEFNLTKPWYEMPCDADAVLVPKTFVERIKQSGLTGAAFVPVSIKDPEGPLEKTLPPLFDFQFRGKSCLRPSQVQGAENACPFCGHKPLICQSCGHGNSTCPACEKGTWTIKKEHGGAADQQLIVSPLSQREIPVLEGSRWDGSDFVYGTGGDYVVSNFISKRALDWLLRVHATPFCARPVKFCIDGMSDQQQKQLAEIQKSIPS
;
A
#
# COMPACT_ATOMS: atom_id res chain seq x y z
N MET A 1 -22.22 23.54 -1.39
CA MET A 1 -22.01 22.97 -2.75
C MET A 1 -20.59 23.37 -3.10
N TYR A 2 -19.63 22.45 -3.02
CA TYR A 2 -18.25 22.74 -3.40
C TYR A 2 -18.22 22.68 -4.94
N GLU A 3 -17.94 23.80 -5.60
CA GLU A 3 -17.75 23.84 -7.05
C GLU A 3 -16.44 23.12 -7.38
N TYR A 4 -16.53 21.82 -7.64
CA TYR A 4 -15.41 21.06 -8.15
C TYR A 4 -15.33 21.26 -9.66
N HIS A 5 -14.19 21.73 -10.13
CA HIS A 5 -13.88 21.71 -11.56
C HIS A 5 -13.75 20.26 -12.02
N ILE A 6 -14.58 19.89 -12.99
CA ILE A 6 -14.51 18.60 -13.68
C ILE A 6 -13.55 18.78 -14.86
N TYR A 7 -12.38 18.15 -14.80
CA TYR A 7 -11.40 18.12 -15.89
C TYR A 7 -11.74 16.97 -16.85
N GLN A 8 -11.84 17.26 -18.16
CA GLN A 8 -12.16 16.26 -19.19
C GLN A 8 -10.90 15.66 -19.86
N ASP A 9 -9.72 16.07 -19.40
CA ASP A 9 -8.38 15.73 -19.87
C ASP A 9 -7.35 15.75 -18.70
N ASP A 10 -6.08 15.55 -19.00
CA ASP A 10 -4.97 15.67 -18.03
C ASP A 10 -4.61 17.12 -17.67
N SER A 11 -5.42 18.11 -18.08
CA SER A 11 -5.18 19.50 -17.70
C SER A 11 -5.27 19.69 -16.18
N GLY A 12 -4.44 20.58 -15.67
CA GLY A 12 -4.33 20.84 -14.24
C GLY A 12 -2.90 20.92 -13.74
N THR A 13 -2.73 21.33 -12.49
CA THR A 13 -1.42 21.43 -11.88
C THR A 13 -0.94 20.04 -11.46
N LEU A 14 0.00 19.50 -12.21
CA LEU A 14 0.53 18.15 -12.02
C LEU A 14 1.83 18.18 -11.21
N ARG A 15 1.99 17.23 -10.29
CA ARG A 15 3.19 17.05 -9.46
C ARG A 15 3.53 15.56 -9.37
N THR A 16 4.81 15.22 -9.46
CA THR A 16 5.33 13.83 -9.39
C THR A 16 6.28 13.60 -8.22
N ASP A 17 6.59 14.66 -7.47
CA ASP A 17 7.59 14.70 -6.42
C ASP A 17 6.99 14.54 -5.02
N LEU A 18 5.69 14.21 -4.93
CA LEU A 18 4.94 14.30 -3.68
C LEU A 18 4.87 12.99 -2.90
N PHE A 19 4.37 11.95 -3.56
CA PHE A 19 4.27 10.61 -3.01
C PHE A 19 4.77 9.58 -4.01
N TYR A 20 5.13 8.44 -3.46
CA TYR A 20 5.64 7.30 -4.19
C TYR A 20 4.76 6.12 -3.83
N GLU A 21 4.39 5.34 -4.83
CA GLU A 21 3.84 4.03 -4.63
C GLU A 21 4.91 3.16 -4.00
N PHE A 22 4.56 2.45 -2.93
CA PHE A 22 5.48 1.61 -2.18
C PHE A 22 5.11 0.14 -2.35
N SER A 23 6.08 -0.66 -2.74
CA SER A 23 5.96 -2.11 -2.83
C SER A 23 7.18 -2.76 -2.19
N ILE A 24 6.99 -3.96 -1.66
CA ILE A 24 8.08 -4.82 -1.21
C ILE A 24 7.98 -6.07 -2.08
N PRO A 25 9.00 -6.37 -2.91
CA PRO A 25 8.94 -7.50 -3.80
C PRO A 25 8.95 -8.81 -3.01
N LEU A 26 8.06 -9.74 -3.35
CA LEU A 26 7.95 -11.07 -2.74
C LEU A 26 9.24 -11.88 -2.88
N ASP A 27 9.92 -11.69 -4.01
CA ASP A 27 11.19 -12.31 -4.31
C ASP A 27 12.16 -11.24 -4.80
N SER A 28 13.24 -11.04 -4.04
CA SER A 28 14.25 -10.03 -4.32
C SER A 28 15.01 -10.31 -5.61
N ASP A 29 15.09 -11.58 -6.03
CA ASP A 29 15.85 -12.03 -7.20
C ASP A 29 15.08 -11.81 -8.51
N ILE A 30 13.74 -11.68 -8.44
CA ILE A 30 12.89 -11.34 -9.59
C ILE A 30 12.26 -9.94 -9.50
N ALA A 31 12.59 -9.16 -8.47
CA ALA A 31 12.02 -7.83 -8.25
C ALA A 31 12.14 -6.88 -9.46
N GLU A 32 13.23 -6.97 -10.23
CA GLU A 32 13.43 -6.18 -11.46
C GLU A 32 12.48 -6.58 -12.60
N LEU A 33 11.96 -7.83 -12.59
CA LEU A 33 10.96 -8.32 -13.55
C LEU A 33 9.55 -7.85 -13.15
N ASP A 34 9.21 -7.92 -11.86
CA ASP A 34 7.89 -7.51 -11.34
C ASP A 34 7.71 -5.99 -11.30
N HIS A 35 8.81 -5.24 -11.12
CA HIS A 35 8.83 -3.79 -10.98
C HIS A 35 9.89 -3.15 -11.88
N PRO A 36 9.72 -3.21 -13.22
CA PRO A 36 10.73 -2.75 -14.14
C PRO A 36 10.88 -1.22 -14.10
N LYS A 37 12.12 -0.75 -14.22
CA LYS A 37 12.44 0.70 -14.29
C LYS A 37 11.71 1.42 -15.43
N ALA A 38 11.40 0.72 -16.52
CA ALA A 38 10.63 1.24 -17.64
C ALA A 38 9.22 1.72 -17.23
N ASP A 39 8.66 1.13 -16.17
CA ASP A 39 7.33 1.48 -15.65
C ASP A 39 7.40 2.54 -14.54
N GLY A 40 8.58 3.16 -14.36
CA GLY A 40 8.83 4.24 -13.39
C GLY A 40 9.24 3.78 -11.99
N TRP A 41 9.41 2.47 -11.77
CA TRP A 41 9.87 1.94 -10.49
C TRP A 41 11.37 2.15 -10.29
N GLU A 42 11.75 2.69 -9.13
CA GLU A 42 13.13 2.70 -8.66
C GLU A 42 13.32 1.57 -7.65
N TYR A 43 14.13 0.57 -8.03
CA TYR A 43 14.51 -0.53 -7.16
C TYR A 43 15.63 -0.12 -6.21
N ILE A 44 15.37 -0.26 -4.91
CA ILE A 44 16.33 0.08 -3.85
C ILE A 44 16.65 -1.21 -3.09
N SER A 45 17.74 -1.84 -3.50
CA SER A 45 18.36 -2.96 -2.80
C SER A 45 19.84 -2.70 -2.68
N LYS A 46 20.34 -2.65 -1.45
CA LYS A 46 21.76 -2.86 -1.22
C LYS A 46 21.99 -4.36 -1.34
N ARG A 47 22.07 -4.87 -2.58
CA ARG A 47 22.17 -6.29 -2.95
C ARG A 47 22.54 -7.17 -1.75
N SER A 48 21.51 -7.67 -1.08
CA SER A 48 21.67 -8.70 -0.07
C SER A 48 22.17 -9.97 -0.78
N PRO A 49 22.92 -10.86 -0.11
CA PRO A 49 23.30 -12.14 -0.70
C PRO A 49 22.06 -12.88 -1.20
N THR A 50 22.09 -13.38 -2.44
CA THR A 50 21.00 -14.21 -2.97
C THR A 50 20.93 -15.54 -2.21
N GLU A 51 19.79 -16.24 -2.29
CA GLU A 51 19.67 -17.59 -1.72
C GLU A 51 20.75 -18.53 -2.29
N LEU A 52 21.06 -18.40 -3.58
CA LEU A 52 22.13 -19.14 -4.24
C LEU A 52 23.53 -18.79 -3.66
N GLU A 53 23.84 -17.51 -3.46
CA GLU A 53 25.12 -17.07 -2.89
C GLU A 53 25.29 -17.54 -1.44
N LEU A 54 24.20 -17.64 -0.68
CA LEU A 54 24.21 -18.20 0.68
C LEU A 54 24.46 -19.71 0.66
N ALA A 55 23.80 -20.45 -0.22
CA ALA A 55 23.99 -21.89 -0.39
C ALA A 55 25.43 -22.21 -0.83
N GLU A 56 25.95 -21.50 -1.83
CA GLU A 56 27.33 -21.66 -2.30
C GLU A 56 28.37 -21.36 -1.21
N ALA A 57 28.12 -20.34 -0.38
CA ALA A 57 29.00 -19.98 0.72
C ALA A 57 28.98 -21.02 1.87
N ALA A 58 27.82 -21.63 2.15
CA ALA A 58 27.70 -22.69 3.14
C ALA A 58 28.48 -23.96 2.72
N ASP A 59 28.32 -24.37 1.46
CA ASP A 59 29.01 -25.53 0.89
C ASP A 59 30.53 -25.35 0.82
N ALA A 60 31.00 -24.14 0.50
CA ALA A 60 32.42 -23.87 0.30
C ALA A 60 33.25 -23.82 1.59
N ALA A 61 32.65 -23.61 2.76
CA ALA A 61 33.38 -23.16 3.95
C ALA A 61 33.28 -24.04 5.21
N GLN A 62 32.54 -25.17 5.23
CA GLN A 62 32.09 -25.80 6.50
C GLN A 62 31.49 -24.76 7.46
N ALA A 63 30.84 -23.74 6.91
CA ALA A 63 30.32 -22.62 7.67
C ALA A 63 28.95 -22.95 8.25
N GLU A 64 28.59 -22.25 9.32
CA GLU A 64 27.23 -22.19 9.85
C GLU A 64 26.26 -21.89 8.70
N GLU A 65 25.29 -22.77 8.48
CA GLU A 65 24.31 -22.65 7.40
C GLU A 65 23.45 -21.39 7.64
N ARG A 66 23.28 -20.56 6.61
CA ARG A 66 22.55 -19.29 6.70
C ARG A 66 21.41 -19.29 5.70
N ALA A 67 20.25 -18.84 6.14
CA ALA A 67 19.08 -18.69 5.30
C ALA A 67 18.35 -17.39 5.63
N TRP A 68 17.67 -16.82 4.65
CA TRP A 68 16.70 -15.74 4.91
C TRP A 68 15.54 -16.28 5.73
N LEU A 69 14.83 -15.40 6.45
CA LEU A 69 13.62 -15.80 7.15
C LEU A 69 12.61 -16.41 6.18
N GLU A 70 12.30 -17.68 6.39
CA GLU A 70 11.26 -18.41 5.70
C GLU A 70 10.10 -18.56 6.67
N SER A 71 9.01 -17.84 6.39
CA SER A 71 7.84 -17.86 7.27
C SER A 71 6.55 -17.74 6.51
N GLY A 72 5.47 -18.26 7.10
CA GLY A 72 4.12 -18.13 6.58
C GLY A 72 3.11 -17.89 7.68
N ILE A 73 2.00 -17.24 7.33
CA ILE A 73 0.95 -16.88 8.28
C ILE A 73 0.16 -18.14 8.68
N THR A 74 0.17 -18.51 9.97
CA THR A 74 -0.64 -19.62 10.49
C THR A 74 -1.95 -19.16 11.09
N LYS A 75 -1.99 -17.93 11.63
CA LYS A 75 -3.20 -17.36 12.21
C LYS A 75 -3.18 -15.86 12.08
N ALA A 76 -4.27 -15.32 11.53
CA ALA A 76 -4.46 -13.89 11.42
C ALA A 76 -5.83 -13.49 11.95
N LYS A 77 -5.90 -12.33 12.60
CA LYS A 77 -7.16 -11.63 12.86
C LYS A 77 -7.12 -10.32 12.10
N TYR A 78 -7.82 -10.27 10.97
CA TYR A 78 -8.00 -9.04 10.20
C TYR A 78 -9.21 -8.27 10.74
N VAL A 79 -9.09 -6.96 10.90
CA VAL A 79 -10.14 -6.10 11.46
C VAL A 79 -10.41 -4.90 10.56
N LYS A 80 -11.67 -4.47 10.57
CA LYS A 80 -12.13 -3.21 10.00
C LYS A 80 -11.90 -2.12 11.03
N LEU A 81 -11.11 -1.11 10.69
CA LEU A 81 -10.59 -0.14 11.65
C LEU A 81 -11.34 1.18 11.55
N GLU A 82 -11.37 1.75 10.37
CA GLU A 82 -12.11 2.97 10.09
C GLU A 82 -13.28 2.67 9.15
N HIS A 83 -14.38 3.35 9.42
CA HIS A 83 -15.59 3.28 8.62
C HIS A 83 -15.97 4.69 8.18
N CYS A 84 -16.66 4.77 7.04
CA CYS A 84 -17.18 6.03 6.56
C CYS A 84 -18.17 6.63 7.58
N PRO A 85 -18.06 7.93 7.91
CA PRO A 85 -18.99 8.57 8.84
C PRO A 85 -20.42 8.69 8.27
N ALA A 86 -20.57 8.69 6.93
CA ALA A 86 -21.88 8.74 6.29
C ALA A 86 -22.54 7.35 6.13
N ASP A 87 -21.75 6.27 6.11
CA ASP A 87 -22.24 4.91 5.98
C ASP A 87 -21.28 3.93 6.69
N PRO A 88 -21.61 3.45 7.90
CA PRO A 88 -20.76 2.55 8.66
C PRO A 88 -20.50 1.19 7.99
N SER A 89 -21.22 0.83 6.92
CA SER A 89 -20.92 -0.40 6.17
C SER A 89 -19.66 -0.25 5.30
N HIS A 90 -19.31 0.98 4.91
CA HIS A 90 -18.14 1.26 4.10
C HIS A 90 -16.88 1.29 4.98
N VAL A 91 -16.05 0.26 4.82
CA VAL A 91 -14.74 0.19 5.46
C VAL A 91 -13.76 1.04 4.68
N THR A 92 -13.13 2.02 5.33
CA THR A 92 -12.14 2.91 4.71
C THR A 92 -10.71 2.52 5.09
N GLN A 93 -10.54 1.72 6.14
CA GLN A 93 -9.26 1.18 6.54
C GLN A 93 -9.42 -0.17 7.23
N SER A 94 -8.51 -1.09 6.92
CA SER A 94 -8.45 -2.40 7.55
C SER A 94 -7.01 -2.85 7.75
N GLY A 95 -6.82 -3.92 8.51
CA GLY A 95 -5.49 -4.44 8.79
C GLY A 95 -5.49 -5.56 9.80
N PHE A 96 -4.31 -6.13 10.06
CA PHE A 96 -4.18 -7.13 11.12
C PHE A 96 -4.35 -6.47 12.49
N ALA A 97 -5.05 -7.15 13.41
CA ALA A 97 -5.08 -6.88 14.84
C ALA A 97 -4.16 -7.83 15.62
N SER A 98 -3.95 -9.04 15.09
CA SER A 98 -2.98 -10.00 15.58
C SER A 98 -2.52 -10.88 14.43
N LEU A 99 -1.25 -11.28 14.47
CA LEU A 99 -0.64 -12.14 13.48
C LEU A 99 0.21 -13.20 14.19
N GLU A 100 0.07 -14.43 13.76
CA GLU A 100 0.95 -15.55 14.09
C GLU A 100 1.54 -16.10 12.80
N VAL A 101 2.84 -16.33 12.82
CA VAL A 101 3.57 -16.92 11.71
C VAL A 101 4.29 -18.18 12.18
N GLU A 102 4.41 -19.15 11.29
CA GLU A 102 5.32 -20.28 11.46
C GLU A 102 6.60 -20.01 10.69
N VAL A 103 7.73 -20.38 11.29
CA VAL A 103 9.05 -20.27 10.68
C VAL A 103 9.47 -21.66 10.23
N TRP A 104 9.92 -21.79 8.98
CA TRP A 104 10.29 -23.06 8.35
C TRP A 104 11.79 -23.23 8.14
N ASN A 105 12.58 -22.24 8.52
CA ASN A 105 14.04 -22.40 8.59
C ASN A 105 14.40 -23.58 9.49
N SER A 106 15.42 -24.34 9.10
CA SER A 106 15.93 -25.44 9.93
C SER A 106 16.46 -24.90 11.26
N ALA A 107 16.28 -25.66 12.34
CA ALA A 107 16.76 -25.29 13.67
C ALA A 107 18.28 -25.01 13.75
N ASP A 108 19.07 -25.60 12.86
CA ASP A 108 20.53 -25.43 12.80
C ASP A 108 20.97 -24.23 11.93
N GLN A 109 20.03 -23.58 11.22
CA GLN A 109 20.32 -22.44 10.37
C GLN A 109 20.36 -21.14 11.18
N LYS A 110 21.34 -20.29 10.85
CA LYS A 110 21.35 -18.89 11.28
C LYS A 110 20.46 -18.06 10.36
N ILE A 111 19.33 -17.61 10.91
CA ILE A 111 18.35 -16.80 10.18
C ILE A 111 18.87 -15.38 9.95
N LEU A 112 18.82 -14.93 8.71
CA LEU A 112 19.11 -13.57 8.28
C LEU A 112 17.79 -12.78 8.18
N LEU A 113 17.82 -11.56 8.70
CA LEU A 113 16.72 -10.61 8.59
C LEU A 113 17.16 -9.39 7.80
N SER A 114 16.29 -8.92 6.92
CA SER A 114 16.36 -7.59 6.32
C SER A 114 15.47 -6.62 7.11
N GLU A 115 15.33 -5.37 6.67
CA GLU A 115 14.35 -4.48 7.29
C GLU A 115 12.92 -4.92 6.99
N PHE A 116 12.69 -5.50 5.81
CA PHE A 116 11.37 -5.94 5.34
C PHE A 116 11.40 -7.42 4.95
N ASN A 117 10.79 -8.27 5.76
CA ASN A 117 10.78 -9.71 5.57
C ASN A 117 9.35 -10.15 5.25
N LEU A 118 9.12 -10.70 4.06
CA LEU A 118 7.78 -11.08 3.63
C LEU A 118 7.44 -12.49 4.06
N THR A 119 6.19 -12.69 4.46
CA THR A 119 5.64 -14.03 4.62
C THR A 119 5.39 -14.65 3.26
N LYS A 120 5.83 -15.89 3.03
CA LYS A 120 5.53 -16.63 1.80
C LYS A 120 4.07 -17.15 1.88
N PRO A 121 3.28 -17.07 0.79
CA PRO A 121 1.96 -17.68 0.76
C PRO A 121 2.09 -19.20 0.86
N TRP A 122 1.43 -19.79 1.86
CA TRP A 122 1.36 -21.25 1.98
C TRP A 122 0.30 -21.76 1.00
N TYR A 123 0.68 -22.69 0.11
CA TYR A 123 -0.20 -23.26 -0.92
C TYR A 123 -1.51 -23.86 -0.37
N GLU A 124 -1.57 -24.15 0.93
CA GLU A 124 -2.71 -24.77 1.61
C GLU A 124 -3.44 -23.85 2.60
N MET A 125 -3.08 -22.56 2.73
CA MET A 125 -3.76 -21.64 3.65
C MET A 125 -4.46 -20.47 2.95
N PRO A 126 -5.76 -20.24 3.23
CA PRO A 126 -6.58 -19.23 2.56
C PRO A 126 -6.44 -17.85 3.23
N CYS A 127 -5.21 -17.37 3.45
CA CYS A 127 -5.01 -15.98 3.83
C CYS A 127 -4.62 -15.21 2.56
N ASP A 128 -5.59 -14.52 1.96
CA ASP A 128 -5.41 -13.69 0.76
C ASP A 128 -4.59 -12.41 1.04
N ALA A 129 -3.79 -12.37 2.10
CA ALA A 129 -3.08 -11.17 2.55
C ALA A 129 -1.65 -11.51 2.98
N ASP A 130 -0.68 -10.91 2.28
CA ASP A 130 0.73 -10.94 2.68
C ASP A 130 0.96 -10.04 3.90
N ALA A 131 1.87 -10.43 4.78
CA ALA A 131 2.33 -9.63 5.90
C ALA A 131 3.78 -9.18 5.70
N VAL A 132 4.07 -7.95 6.12
CA VAL A 132 5.41 -7.35 6.04
C VAL A 132 6.02 -7.35 7.42
N LEU A 133 6.93 -8.29 7.67
CA LEU A 133 7.57 -8.46 8.97
C LEU A 133 8.81 -7.56 9.08
N VAL A 134 8.83 -6.71 10.10
CA VAL A 134 9.94 -5.81 10.41
C VAL A 134 10.51 -6.13 11.80
N PRO A 135 11.84 -6.04 11.99
CA PRO A 135 12.45 -6.25 13.30
C PRO A 135 12.14 -5.09 14.25
N LYS A 136 12.17 -5.36 15.56
CA LYS A 136 12.00 -4.33 16.60
C LYS A 136 12.87 -3.08 16.40
N THR A 137 14.11 -3.25 15.92
CA THR A 137 15.03 -2.15 15.65
C THR A 137 14.50 -1.19 14.58
N PHE A 138 13.80 -1.68 13.55
CA PHE A 138 13.12 -0.85 12.56
C PHE A 138 11.98 -0.05 13.17
N VAL A 139 11.15 -0.71 13.99
CA VAL A 139 10.03 -0.08 14.72
C VAL A 139 10.52 1.10 15.57
N GLU A 140 11.62 0.91 16.31
CA GLU A 140 12.20 1.95 17.15
C GLU A 140 12.72 3.13 16.32
N ARG A 141 13.40 2.85 15.20
CA ARG A 141 13.89 3.90 14.29
C ARG A 141 12.76 4.69 13.63
N ILE A 142 11.68 4.03 13.18
CA ILE A 142 10.50 4.75 12.67
C ILE A 142 9.89 5.63 13.76
N LYS A 143 9.70 5.12 14.98
CA LYS A 143 9.14 5.92 16.09
C LYS A 143 9.99 7.14 16.43
N GLN A 144 11.32 7.04 16.30
CA GLN A 144 12.25 8.14 16.54
C GLN A 144 12.36 9.11 15.35
N SER A 145 11.94 8.70 14.15
CA SER A 145 12.07 9.50 12.93
C SER A 145 11.12 10.70 12.87
N GLY A 146 10.01 10.66 13.61
CA GLY A 146 8.92 11.63 13.47
C GLY A 146 8.01 11.39 12.27
N LEU A 147 8.21 10.31 11.48
CA LEU A 147 7.29 9.89 10.44
C LEU A 147 5.97 9.40 11.03
N THR A 148 4.86 9.65 10.33
CA THR A 148 3.50 9.31 10.79
C THR A 148 2.75 8.44 9.79
N GLY A 149 1.68 7.79 10.26
CA GLY A 149 0.87 6.88 9.44
C GLY A 149 1.36 5.43 9.40
N ALA A 150 2.42 5.07 10.11
CA ALA A 150 2.84 3.68 10.30
C ALA A 150 2.20 3.06 11.54
N ALA A 151 1.78 1.80 11.47
CA ALA A 151 1.46 0.98 12.63
C ALA A 151 2.21 -0.35 12.61
N PHE A 152 2.36 -0.92 13.80
CA PHE A 152 3.12 -2.14 14.04
C PHE A 152 2.30 -3.08 14.91
N VAL A 153 2.05 -4.28 14.41
CA VAL A 153 1.33 -5.32 15.15
C VAL A 153 2.31 -6.41 15.56
N PRO A 154 2.45 -6.71 16.86
CA PRO A 154 3.35 -7.78 17.31
C PRO A 154 2.99 -9.11 16.64
N VAL A 155 4.03 -9.85 16.24
CA VAL A 155 3.90 -11.16 15.63
C VAL A 155 4.27 -12.25 16.63
N SER A 156 3.36 -13.20 16.82
CA SER A 156 3.64 -14.43 17.54
C SER A 156 4.33 -15.42 16.60
N ILE A 157 5.39 -16.06 17.06
CA ILE A 157 6.11 -17.06 16.27
C ILE A 157 5.72 -18.44 16.77
N LYS A 158 5.09 -19.23 15.90
CA LYS A 158 4.86 -20.65 16.12
C LYS A 158 6.09 -21.40 15.64
N ASP A 159 6.70 -22.17 16.54
CA ASP A 159 7.84 -23.01 16.21
C ASP A 159 7.46 -24.50 16.31
N PRO A 160 7.48 -25.24 15.18
CA PRO A 160 7.22 -26.68 15.17
C PRO A 160 8.37 -27.54 15.70
N GLU A 161 9.62 -27.07 15.65
CA GLU A 161 10.83 -27.87 15.82
C GLU A 161 11.64 -27.56 17.09
N GLY A 162 11.42 -26.42 17.74
CA GLY A 162 12.19 -26.03 18.93
C GLY A 162 11.80 -24.67 19.49
N PRO A 163 12.70 -23.91 20.15
CA PRO A 163 12.44 -22.52 20.53
C PRO A 163 13.32 -21.52 19.74
N LEU A 164 13.07 -21.37 18.44
CA LEU A 164 13.50 -20.29 17.53
C LEU A 164 13.08 -18.91 18.05
N GLU A 165 12.05 -18.83 18.90
CA GLU A 165 11.71 -17.61 19.64
C GLU A 165 12.92 -17.03 20.41
N LYS A 166 13.93 -17.84 20.73
CA LYS A 166 15.15 -17.36 21.42
C LYS A 166 16.22 -16.82 20.48
N THR A 167 16.17 -17.14 19.19
CA THR A 167 17.19 -16.76 18.19
C THR A 167 16.76 -15.57 17.34
N LEU A 168 15.45 -15.36 17.17
CA LEU A 168 14.90 -14.23 16.44
C LEU A 168 14.62 -13.02 17.35
N PRO A 169 14.95 -11.78 16.92
CA PRO A 169 14.44 -10.59 17.59
C PRO A 169 12.91 -10.53 17.44
N PRO A 170 12.20 -9.81 18.34
CA PRO A 170 10.76 -9.60 18.19
C PRO A 170 10.43 -8.98 16.82
N LEU A 171 9.48 -9.61 16.13
CA LEU A 171 8.98 -9.19 14.82
C LEU A 171 7.63 -8.50 14.94
N PHE A 172 7.37 -7.58 14.01
CA PHE A 172 6.13 -6.83 13.92
C PHE A 172 5.66 -6.80 12.48
N ASP A 173 4.36 -6.88 12.26
CA ASP A 173 3.75 -6.59 10.97
C ASP A 173 3.64 -5.08 10.76
N PHE A 174 4.15 -4.59 9.64
CA PHE A 174 4.20 -3.19 9.25
C PHE A 174 2.98 -2.80 8.40
N GLN A 175 2.16 -1.88 8.90
CA GLN A 175 0.91 -1.49 8.25
C GLN A 175 0.82 0.01 8.01
N PHE A 176 0.28 0.36 6.85
CA PHE A 176 -0.07 1.73 6.50
C PHE A 176 -1.40 2.10 7.16
N ARG A 177 -1.41 3.25 7.85
CA ARG A 177 -2.53 3.76 8.65
C ARG A 177 -2.88 5.21 8.36
N GLY A 178 -2.08 5.93 7.58
CA GLY A 178 -2.42 7.28 7.18
C GLY A 178 -3.70 7.34 6.36
N LYS A 179 -4.50 8.38 6.54
CA LYS A 179 -5.76 8.55 5.80
C LYS A 179 -5.50 8.81 4.32
N SER A 180 -6.35 8.24 3.48
CA SER A 180 -6.32 8.50 2.04
C SER A 180 -6.44 10.00 1.76
N CYS A 181 -5.51 10.50 0.96
CA CYS A 181 -5.45 11.88 0.50
C CYS A 181 -6.06 12.05 -0.89
N LEU A 182 -6.74 11.03 -1.44
CA LEU A 182 -7.30 11.05 -2.78
C LEU A 182 -8.71 11.66 -2.78
N ARG A 183 -9.07 12.35 -3.85
CA ARG A 183 -10.44 12.80 -4.09
C ARG A 183 -11.35 11.60 -4.36
N PRO A 184 -12.53 11.50 -3.71
CA PRO A 184 -13.52 10.49 -4.05
C PRO A 184 -13.90 10.50 -5.52
N SER A 185 -14.19 9.32 -6.05
CA SER A 185 -14.82 9.18 -7.35
C SER A 185 -16.23 9.79 -7.39
N GLN A 186 -16.59 10.43 -8.50
CA GLN A 186 -17.91 11.04 -8.72
C GLN A 186 -18.44 10.73 -10.11
N VAL A 187 -19.76 10.52 -10.20
CA VAL A 187 -20.47 10.36 -11.48
C VAL A 187 -20.54 11.71 -12.19
N GLN A 188 -20.29 11.72 -13.49
CA GLN A 188 -20.36 12.93 -14.30
C GLN A 188 -21.58 12.99 -15.19
N GLY A 189 -22.16 14.20 -15.33
CA GLY A 189 -23.23 14.47 -16.29
C GLY A 189 -24.54 13.70 -16.04
N ALA A 190 -24.62 12.95 -14.95
CA ALA A 190 -25.73 12.08 -14.58
C ALA A 190 -25.90 12.03 -13.06
N GLU A 191 -27.05 11.54 -12.59
CA GLU A 191 -27.27 11.26 -11.17
C GLU A 191 -26.39 10.10 -10.73
N ASN A 192 -25.98 10.11 -9.45
CA ASN A 192 -25.29 9.00 -8.80
C ASN A 192 -26.24 7.80 -8.57
N ALA A 193 -26.68 7.18 -9.66
CA ALA A 193 -27.68 6.12 -9.68
C ALA A 193 -27.38 5.10 -10.79
N CYS A 194 -27.73 3.82 -10.56
CA CYS A 194 -27.59 2.77 -11.55
C CYS A 194 -28.37 3.10 -12.83
N PRO A 195 -27.72 3.12 -14.01
CA PRO A 195 -28.40 3.45 -15.26
C PRO A 195 -29.41 2.37 -15.69
N PHE A 196 -29.33 1.16 -15.12
CA PHE A 196 -30.19 0.03 -15.48
C PHE A 196 -31.39 -0.17 -14.55
N CYS A 197 -31.27 0.17 -13.26
CA CYS A 197 -32.31 -0.09 -12.26
C CYS A 197 -32.62 1.09 -11.33
N GLY A 198 -31.89 2.21 -11.45
CA GLY A 198 -32.10 3.40 -10.63
C GLY A 198 -31.62 3.30 -9.17
N HIS A 199 -30.96 2.20 -8.78
CA HIS A 199 -30.40 2.06 -7.43
C HIS A 199 -29.41 3.19 -7.11
N LYS A 200 -29.52 3.79 -5.91
CA LYS A 200 -28.71 4.93 -5.48
C LYS A 200 -28.47 4.93 -3.97
N PRO A 201 -27.36 5.51 -3.48
CA PRO A 201 -26.22 6.02 -4.27
C PRO A 201 -25.33 4.87 -4.79
N LEU A 202 -24.69 5.05 -5.95
CA LEU A 202 -23.67 4.10 -6.42
C LEU A 202 -22.28 4.35 -5.83
N ILE A 203 -21.91 5.63 -5.68
CA ILE A 203 -20.63 6.04 -5.09
C ILE A 203 -20.89 6.87 -3.84
N CYS A 204 -20.31 6.47 -2.72
CA CYS A 204 -20.37 7.23 -1.48
C CYS A 204 -19.61 8.54 -1.63
N GLN A 205 -20.32 9.66 -1.57
CA GLN A 205 -19.72 10.99 -1.72
C GLN A 205 -18.85 11.41 -0.52
N SER A 206 -18.95 10.71 0.62
CA SER A 206 -18.15 10.99 1.81
C SER A 206 -16.80 10.27 1.80
N CYS A 207 -16.77 8.98 1.44
CA CYS A 207 -15.54 8.20 1.47
C CYS A 207 -15.00 7.81 0.09
N GLY A 208 -15.81 7.86 -0.97
CA GLY A 208 -15.47 7.40 -2.32
C GLY A 208 -15.72 5.91 -2.57
N HIS A 209 -16.16 5.16 -1.55
CA HIS A 209 -16.51 3.75 -1.72
C HIS A 209 -17.59 3.58 -2.79
N GLY A 210 -17.38 2.63 -3.70
CA GLY A 210 -18.35 2.24 -4.68
C GLY A 210 -17.86 1.02 -5.46
N ASN A 211 -18.80 0.30 -6.07
CA ASN A 211 -18.51 -0.91 -6.85
C ASN A 211 -18.76 -0.65 -8.33
N SER A 212 -17.88 -1.17 -9.19
CA SER A 212 -18.07 -1.18 -10.65
C SER A 212 -19.32 -1.94 -11.09
N THR A 213 -19.91 -2.70 -10.18
CA THR A 213 -21.15 -3.47 -10.36
C THR A 213 -22.23 -2.98 -9.41
N CYS A 214 -23.46 -2.79 -9.91
CA CYS A 214 -24.61 -2.42 -9.10
C CYS A 214 -24.92 -3.52 -8.07
N PRO A 215 -25.02 -3.22 -6.76
CA PRO A 215 -25.35 -4.24 -5.76
C PRO A 215 -26.80 -4.74 -5.87
N ALA A 216 -27.69 -4.02 -6.58
CA ALA A 216 -29.10 -4.39 -6.70
C ALA A 216 -29.44 -5.20 -7.96
N CYS A 217 -28.73 -4.98 -9.06
CA CYS A 217 -29.02 -5.65 -10.34
C CYS A 217 -27.80 -6.30 -11.00
N GLU A 218 -26.64 -6.27 -10.34
CA GLU A 218 -25.41 -6.98 -10.71
C GLU A 218 -24.84 -6.62 -12.10
N LYS A 219 -25.30 -5.52 -12.69
CA LYS A 219 -24.77 -5.00 -13.95
C LYS A 219 -23.60 -4.06 -13.70
N GLY A 220 -22.60 -4.09 -14.57
CA GLY A 220 -21.48 -3.14 -14.55
C GLY A 220 -21.99 -1.71 -14.77
N THR A 221 -21.83 -0.84 -13.79
CA THR A 221 -22.47 0.49 -13.70
C THR A 221 -21.65 1.62 -14.29
N TRP A 222 -20.34 1.49 -14.30
CA TRP A 222 -19.43 2.49 -14.84
C TRP A 222 -18.25 1.86 -15.56
N THR A 223 -17.62 2.66 -16.41
CA THR A 223 -16.42 2.31 -17.14
C THR A 223 -15.51 3.52 -17.28
N ILE A 224 -14.28 3.28 -17.70
CA ILE A 224 -13.30 4.31 -18.05
C ILE A 224 -13.61 4.90 -19.43
N LYS A 225 -13.31 6.19 -19.62
CA LYS A 225 -13.64 6.96 -20.83
C LYS A 225 -13.11 6.29 -22.11
N LYS A 226 -11.95 5.62 -22.03
CA LYS A 226 -11.36 4.88 -23.16
C LYS A 226 -12.13 3.62 -23.56
N GLU A 227 -12.92 3.06 -22.63
CA GLU A 227 -13.73 1.85 -22.84
C GLU A 227 -15.22 2.17 -23.04
N HIS A 228 -15.64 3.42 -22.84
CA HIS A 228 -17.04 3.82 -23.03
C HIS A 228 -17.44 3.71 -24.52
N GLY A 229 -18.48 2.93 -24.79
CA GLY A 229 -18.98 2.66 -26.15
C GLY A 229 -19.72 3.84 -26.82
N GLY A 230 -19.61 5.05 -26.26
CA GLY A 230 -20.27 6.24 -26.77
C GLY A 230 -21.75 6.29 -26.41
N ALA A 231 -22.56 6.98 -27.21
CA ALA A 231 -23.96 7.31 -26.85
C ALA A 231 -24.88 6.09 -26.61
N ALA A 232 -24.52 4.91 -27.13
CA ALA A 232 -25.28 3.67 -26.92
C ALA A 232 -24.89 2.93 -25.63
N ASP A 233 -23.75 3.28 -25.04
CA ASP A 233 -23.28 2.72 -23.79
C ASP A 233 -23.93 3.43 -22.61
N GLN A 234 -24.72 2.68 -21.85
CA GLN A 234 -25.45 3.19 -20.69
C GLN A 234 -24.57 3.29 -19.44
N GLN A 235 -23.36 2.72 -19.45
CA GLN A 235 -22.44 2.81 -18.33
C GLN A 235 -22.06 4.26 -18.04
N LEU A 236 -21.96 4.58 -16.76
CA LEU A 236 -21.58 5.91 -16.29
C LEU A 236 -20.07 6.13 -16.49
N ILE A 237 -19.71 7.39 -16.68
CA ILE A 237 -18.32 7.83 -16.63
C ILE A 237 -18.07 8.50 -15.27
N VAL A 238 -17.03 8.06 -14.58
CA VAL A 238 -16.67 8.46 -13.21
C VAL A 238 -15.34 9.21 -13.18
N SER A 239 -15.19 10.21 -12.32
CA SER A 239 -13.94 10.99 -12.19
C SER A 239 -13.45 11.03 -10.75
N PRO A 240 -12.13 11.04 -10.51
CA PRO A 240 -11.08 11.12 -11.53
C PRO A 240 -10.76 9.76 -12.17
N LEU A 241 -10.98 8.64 -11.48
CA LEU A 241 -10.44 7.32 -11.83
C LEU A 241 -10.73 6.84 -13.26
N SER A 242 -11.87 7.22 -13.85
CA SER A 242 -12.29 6.70 -15.16
C SER A 242 -12.05 7.69 -16.31
N GLN A 243 -11.86 8.98 -16.02
CA GLN A 243 -11.56 10.01 -17.03
C GLN A 243 -10.10 10.46 -17.04
N ARG A 244 -9.44 10.32 -15.90
CA ARG A 244 -8.07 10.73 -15.66
C ARG A 244 -7.34 9.51 -15.16
N GLU A 245 -6.31 9.10 -15.90
CA GLU A 245 -5.39 8.05 -15.43
C GLU A 245 -4.57 8.54 -14.21
N ILE A 246 -4.60 9.85 -13.94
CA ILE A 246 -3.88 10.53 -12.87
C ILE A 246 -4.81 10.76 -11.65
N PRO A 247 -4.48 10.23 -10.46
CA PRO A 247 -5.22 10.50 -9.24
C PRO A 247 -5.17 11.99 -8.85
N VAL A 248 -6.25 12.47 -8.23
CA VAL A 248 -6.34 13.86 -7.74
C VAL A 248 -6.17 13.87 -6.23
N LEU A 249 -5.22 14.66 -5.73
CA LEU A 249 -5.05 14.88 -4.31
C LEU A 249 -6.11 15.86 -3.79
N GLU A 250 -6.74 15.48 -2.70
CA GLU A 250 -7.64 16.32 -1.93
C GLU A 250 -6.97 16.64 -0.59
N GLY A 251 -6.23 17.75 -0.57
CA GLY A 251 -5.42 18.16 0.59
C GLY A 251 -6.21 18.33 1.89
N SER A 252 -7.53 18.51 1.84
CA SER A 252 -8.40 18.62 3.03
C SER A 252 -8.67 17.27 3.70
N ARG A 253 -8.46 16.16 2.98
CA ARG A 253 -8.63 14.80 3.48
C ARG A 253 -7.33 14.20 4.01
N TRP A 254 -6.20 14.76 3.60
CA TRP A 254 -4.91 14.31 4.08
C TRP A 254 -4.68 14.74 5.52
N ASP A 255 -4.32 13.78 6.36
CA ASP A 255 -4.02 13.97 7.78
C ASP A 255 -2.54 14.33 8.05
N GLY A 256 -1.75 14.49 6.98
CA GLY A 256 -0.31 14.77 7.05
C GLY A 256 0.55 13.52 7.25
N SER A 257 -0.03 12.32 7.12
CA SER A 257 0.70 11.05 7.25
C SER A 257 1.72 10.83 6.12
N ASP A 258 2.84 10.22 6.47
CA ASP A 258 3.87 9.79 5.54
C ASP A 258 3.58 8.42 4.93
N PHE A 259 2.98 7.51 5.68
CA PHE A 259 2.58 6.18 5.22
C PHE A 259 1.05 6.15 5.04
N VAL A 260 0.59 6.38 3.81
CA VAL A 260 -0.82 6.53 3.45
C VAL A 260 -1.41 5.20 3.00
N TYR A 261 -2.53 4.81 3.64
CA TYR A 261 -3.27 3.62 3.28
C TYR A 261 -3.97 3.81 1.92
N GLY A 262 -3.58 3.01 0.93
CA GLY A 262 -4.34 2.84 -0.30
C GLY A 262 -5.65 2.14 0.05
N THR A 263 -6.79 2.70 -0.35
CA THR A 263 -8.10 2.21 0.09
C THR A 263 -8.29 0.73 -0.27
N GLY A 264 -8.23 -0.15 0.75
CA GLY A 264 -8.20 -1.62 0.62
C GLY A 264 -9.48 -2.30 0.15
N GLY A 265 -10.13 -1.77 -0.88
CA GLY A 265 -11.25 -2.42 -1.57
C GLY A 265 -11.29 -2.14 -3.08
N ASP A 266 -10.33 -1.38 -3.62
CA ASP A 266 -10.21 -1.10 -5.04
C ASP A 266 -8.86 -1.65 -5.52
N TYR A 267 -8.88 -2.57 -6.48
CA TYR A 267 -7.69 -3.26 -7.04
C TYR A 267 -6.68 -2.31 -7.70
N VAL A 268 -6.95 -1.01 -7.70
CA VAL A 268 -6.23 0.03 -8.45
C VAL A 268 -5.41 0.95 -7.53
N VAL A 269 -5.55 0.88 -6.20
CA VAL A 269 -4.90 1.84 -5.29
C VAL A 269 -3.99 1.16 -4.27
N SER A 270 -2.71 1.12 -4.62
CA SER A 270 -1.56 0.79 -3.80
C SER A 270 -1.37 1.72 -2.59
N ASN A 271 -0.65 1.26 -1.57
CA ASN A 271 -0.16 2.12 -0.49
C ASN A 271 0.84 3.16 -1.01
N PHE A 272 0.86 4.35 -0.41
CA PHE A 272 1.77 5.43 -0.80
C PHE A 272 2.64 5.89 0.36
N ILE A 273 3.88 6.25 0.06
CA ILE A 273 4.79 6.94 0.98
C ILE A 273 5.06 8.38 0.54
N SER A 274 5.19 9.31 1.48
CA SER A 274 5.65 10.67 1.17
C SER A 274 7.11 10.66 0.70
N LYS A 275 7.53 11.72 0.00
CA LYS A 275 8.96 11.93 -0.31
C LYS A 275 9.85 11.87 0.94
N ARG A 276 9.38 12.42 2.06
CA ARG A 276 10.11 12.43 3.32
C ARG A 276 10.32 11.02 3.88
N ALA A 277 9.31 10.16 3.81
CA ALA A 277 9.45 8.74 4.16
C ALA A 277 10.43 8.02 3.23
N LEU A 278 10.35 8.26 1.91
CA LEU A 278 11.30 7.69 0.96
C LEU A 278 12.75 8.09 1.28
N ASP A 279 13.00 9.39 1.46
CA ASP A 279 14.33 9.92 1.79
C ASP A 279 14.85 9.33 3.12
N TRP A 280 13.97 9.12 4.10
CA TRP A 280 14.31 8.46 5.36
C TRP A 280 14.68 6.99 5.16
N LEU A 281 13.86 6.22 4.42
CA LEU A 281 14.11 4.80 4.12
C LEU A 281 15.45 4.62 3.40
N LEU A 282 15.74 5.49 2.42
CA LEU A 282 17.03 5.53 1.72
C LEU A 282 18.20 5.79 2.67
N ARG A 283 18.07 6.77 3.57
CA ARG A 283 19.10 7.17 4.53
C ARG A 283 19.41 6.08 5.54
N VAL A 284 18.39 5.40 6.07
CA VAL A 284 18.59 4.26 7.00
C VAL A 284 18.95 2.97 6.27
N HIS A 285 19.02 3.03 4.94
CA HIS A 285 19.31 1.90 4.08
C HIS A 285 18.34 0.75 4.30
N ALA A 286 17.06 1.08 4.42
CA ALA A 286 16.02 0.06 4.52
C ALA A 286 15.92 -0.71 3.21
N THR A 287 15.93 -2.03 3.29
CA THR A 287 15.84 -2.93 2.14
C THR A 287 15.15 -4.22 2.54
N PRO A 288 14.55 -4.95 1.58
CA PRO A 288 14.27 -4.53 0.20
C PRO A 288 13.00 -3.67 0.12
N PHE A 289 12.97 -2.70 -0.80
CA PHE A 289 11.70 -2.09 -1.24
C PHE A 289 11.83 -1.48 -2.64
N CYS A 290 10.68 -1.30 -3.29
CA CYS A 290 10.52 -0.58 -4.54
C CYS A 290 9.69 0.68 -4.28
N ALA A 291 10.06 1.78 -4.94
CA ALA A 291 9.27 2.99 -4.92
C ALA A 291 9.10 3.55 -6.34
N ARG A 292 7.87 3.93 -6.71
CA ARG A 292 7.60 4.59 -7.99
C ARG A 292 7.01 5.97 -7.77
N PRO A 293 7.53 7.05 -8.39
CA PRO A 293 6.92 8.36 -8.31
C PRO A 293 5.49 8.32 -8.84
N VAL A 294 4.53 8.78 -8.05
CA VAL A 294 3.12 8.86 -8.49
C VAL A 294 2.84 10.29 -8.93
N LYS A 295 2.28 10.40 -10.13
CA LYS A 295 1.79 11.67 -10.66
C LYS A 295 0.45 11.98 -10.04
N PHE A 296 0.32 13.16 -9.43
CA PHE A 296 -0.93 13.66 -8.88
C PHE A 296 -1.32 14.98 -9.52
N CYS A 297 -2.63 15.19 -9.65
CA CYS A 297 -3.21 16.51 -9.82
C CYS A 297 -3.47 17.13 -8.43
N ILE A 298 -3.01 18.35 -8.19
CA ILE A 298 -3.19 19.07 -6.91
C ILE A 298 -4.28 20.16 -6.99
N ASP A 299 -5.04 20.19 -8.08
CA ASP A 299 -6.06 21.22 -8.26
C ASP A 299 -7.18 21.11 -7.23
N GLY A 300 -7.51 22.24 -6.62
CA GLY A 300 -8.44 22.32 -5.49
C GLY A 300 -7.75 22.31 -4.12
N MET A 301 -6.42 22.19 -4.07
CA MET A 301 -5.66 22.51 -2.85
C MET A 301 -5.50 24.03 -2.72
N SER A 302 -5.94 24.57 -1.60
CA SER A 302 -5.67 25.95 -1.19
C SER A 302 -4.16 26.20 -1.01
N ASP A 303 -3.74 27.46 -1.08
CA ASP A 303 -2.35 27.86 -0.81
C ASP A 303 -1.85 27.36 0.55
N GLN A 304 -2.73 27.31 1.56
CA GLN A 304 -2.38 26.80 2.88
C GLN A 304 -2.08 25.29 2.83
N GLN A 305 -2.87 24.51 2.12
CA GLN A 305 -2.66 23.07 1.96
C GLN A 305 -1.41 22.78 1.13
N GLN A 306 -1.15 23.58 0.09
CA GLN A 306 0.08 23.47 -0.69
C GLN A 306 1.32 23.81 0.15
N LYS A 307 1.24 24.82 1.03
CA LYS A 307 2.30 25.11 2.01
C LYS A 307 2.50 23.96 3.00
N GLN A 308 1.43 23.40 3.56
CA GLN A 308 1.52 22.24 4.45
C GLN A 308 2.18 21.03 3.77
N LEU A 309 1.82 20.78 2.51
CA LEU A 309 2.44 19.74 1.68
C LEU A 309 3.94 19.98 1.49
N ALA A 310 4.35 21.21 1.16
CA ALA A 310 5.75 21.56 1.05
C ALA A 310 6.52 21.42 2.38
N GLU A 311 5.89 21.77 3.52
CA GLU A 311 6.48 21.63 4.85
C GLU A 311 6.67 20.15 5.25
N ILE A 312 5.66 19.31 5.02
CA ILE A 312 5.73 17.87 5.35
C ILE A 312 6.79 17.16 4.49
N GLN A 313 7.06 17.66 3.28
CA GLN A 313 8.08 17.12 2.40
C GLN A 313 9.52 17.53 2.75
N LYS A 314 9.71 18.44 3.71
CA LYS A 314 11.05 18.77 4.17
C LYS A 314 11.70 17.54 4.79
N SER A 315 12.97 17.34 4.46
CA SER A 315 13.78 16.24 4.99
C SER A 315 13.77 16.26 6.53
N ILE A 316 13.72 15.08 7.14
CA ILE A 316 13.87 14.94 8.59
C ILE A 316 15.29 15.39 8.97
N PRO A 317 15.44 16.37 9.89
CA PRO A 317 16.75 16.80 10.39
C PRO A 317 17.61 15.61 10.84
N SER A 318 18.92 15.78 10.72
CA SER A 318 19.90 14.76 11.14
C SER A 318 19.96 14.63 12.65
#